data_AF-A0A819SJ42-F1
#
_entry.id   AF-A0A819SJ42-F1
#
_cell.length_a   1.000
_cell.length_b   1.000
_cell.length_c   1.000
_cell.angle_alpha   90.00
_cell.angle_beta   90.00
_cell.angle_gamma   90.00
#
_symmetry.space_group_name_H-M   'P 1'
#
loop_
_entity.id
_entity.type
_entity.pdbx_description
1 polymer ?
#
loop_
_entity_poly.entity_id
_entity_poly.type
_entity_poly.pdbx_seq_one_letter_code
_entity_poly.pdbx_strand_id
1 'polypeptide(L)'
;KPPRFVEFGTQEGQQCNTRFLRQQLGWQGLMMDGGHDIPNINLHKEIITPKNINDLLAKYQTPSLIDLLSIDIDFDDYFVWKSILQANRFHARVVIIEYNYAIPPNENRAVDPDQDSRRWTGSDYYGASMLAMAALGRAHNYTLIYAEKNGVNLFFIQTSILIEQNILHKVPSIKDLHISKPTMNWKHPPEIDKTRRWIWNDTVWI
;
A
#
# COMPACT_ATOMS: atom_id res chain seq x y z
N LYS A 1 -16.54 -14.23 -14.28
CA LYS A 1 -16.38 -12.75 -14.19
C LYS A 1 -14.89 -12.47 -14.24
N PRO A 2 -14.41 -11.44 -14.96
CA PRO A 2 -12.99 -11.09 -14.93
C PRO A 2 -12.58 -10.70 -13.50
N PRO A 3 -11.31 -10.96 -13.09
CA PRO A 3 -10.83 -10.52 -11.78
C PRO A 3 -10.84 -8.99 -11.67
N ARG A 4 -10.98 -8.49 -10.44
CA ARG A 4 -11.10 -7.06 -10.16
C ARG A 4 -9.97 -6.50 -9.33
N PHE A 5 -9.38 -5.39 -9.80
CA PHE A 5 -8.40 -4.63 -9.03
C PHE A 5 -8.95 -3.29 -8.55
N VAL A 6 -8.29 -2.73 -7.54
CA VAL A 6 -8.42 -1.35 -7.11
C VAL A 6 -7.02 -0.78 -6.96
N GLU A 7 -6.76 0.42 -7.49
CA GLU A 7 -5.46 1.07 -7.35
C GLU A 7 -5.58 2.57 -7.05
N PHE A 8 -4.73 3.05 -6.16
CA PHE A 8 -4.63 4.45 -5.75
C PHE A 8 -3.28 5.04 -6.20
N GLY A 9 -3.28 6.32 -6.58
CA GLY A 9 -2.12 7.08 -7.07
C GLY A 9 -1.58 6.56 -8.40
N THR A 10 -2.46 6.55 -9.39
CA THR A 10 -2.18 5.93 -10.71
C THR A 10 -1.65 6.90 -11.76
N GLN A 11 -1.58 8.20 -11.47
CA GLN A 11 -1.31 9.26 -12.43
C GLN A 11 -2.24 9.11 -13.66
N GLU A 12 -1.70 9.02 -14.87
CA GLU A 12 -2.47 8.77 -16.10
C GLU A 12 -2.72 7.26 -16.37
N GLY A 13 -2.46 6.40 -15.39
CA GLY A 13 -2.60 4.94 -15.50
C GLY A 13 -1.54 4.27 -16.38
N GLN A 14 -0.38 4.92 -16.55
CA GLN A 14 0.76 4.42 -17.34
C GLN A 14 1.89 3.85 -16.48
N GLN A 15 2.16 4.48 -15.33
CA GLN A 15 3.09 4.06 -14.30
C GLN A 15 2.27 3.61 -13.09
N CYS A 16 1.79 2.37 -13.15
CA CYS A 16 0.98 1.78 -12.09
C CYS A 16 1.13 0.26 -12.08
N ASN A 17 0.85 -0.37 -10.95
CA ASN A 17 1.02 -1.81 -10.73
C ASN A 17 -0.01 -2.64 -11.52
N THR A 18 -1.14 -2.05 -11.91
CA THR A 18 -2.24 -2.78 -12.57
C THR A 18 -2.30 -2.62 -14.09
N ARG A 19 -1.42 -1.82 -14.71
CA ARG A 19 -1.46 -1.57 -16.16
C ARG A 19 -1.45 -2.85 -16.98
N PHE A 20 -0.53 -3.77 -16.70
CA PHE A 20 -0.42 -5.04 -17.42
C PHE A 20 -1.68 -5.89 -17.26
N LEU A 21 -2.23 -5.96 -16.03
CA LEU A 21 -3.46 -6.70 -15.74
C LEU A 21 -4.64 -6.15 -16.54
N ARG A 22 -4.78 -4.82 -16.59
CA ARG A 22 -5.83 -4.11 -17.33
C ARG A 22 -5.69 -4.31 -18.84
N GLN A 23 -4.50 -4.05 -19.38
CA GLN A 23 -4.31 -3.96 -20.85
C GLN A 23 -4.11 -5.33 -21.51
N GLN A 24 -3.53 -6.30 -20.81
CA GLN A 24 -3.13 -7.59 -21.40
C GLN A 24 -3.94 -8.77 -20.89
N LEU A 25 -4.41 -8.72 -19.64
CA LEU A 25 -5.15 -9.84 -19.01
C LEU A 25 -6.65 -9.60 -18.90
N GLY A 26 -7.14 -8.44 -19.37
CA GLY A 26 -8.56 -8.09 -19.35
C GLY A 26 -9.16 -7.92 -17.95
N TRP A 27 -8.32 -7.67 -16.95
CA TRP A 27 -8.80 -7.34 -15.60
C TRP A 27 -9.55 -6.02 -15.63
N GLN A 28 -10.60 -5.92 -14.82
CA GLN A 28 -11.36 -4.68 -14.66
C GLN A 28 -11.02 -4.06 -13.31
N GLY A 29 -10.99 -2.75 -13.19
CA GLY A 29 -10.67 -2.17 -11.90
C GLY A 29 -11.06 -0.72 -11.76
N LEU A 30 -11.07 -0.26 -10.51
CA LEU A 30 -11.20 1.13 -10.13
C LEU A 30 -9.81 1.72 -9.94
N MET A 31 -9.52 2.82 -10.61
CA MET A 31 -8.30 3.60 -10.35
C MET A 31 -8.69 4.98 -9.83
N MET A 32 -7.88 5.50 -8.93
CA MET A 32 -8.03 6.85 -8.40
C MET A 32 -6.68 7.56 -8.35
N ASP A 33 -6.69 8.85 -8.63
CA ASP A 33 -5.50 9.70 -8.60
C ASP A 33 -5.87 11.13 -8.18
N GLY A 34 -5.00 11.82 -7.44
CA GLY A 34 -5.29 13.20 -7.00
C GLY A 34 -5.27 14.24 -8.13
N GLY A 35 -4.61 13.94 -9.25
CA GLY A 35 -4.38 14.86 -10.36
C GLY A 35 -5.21 14.59 -11.60
N HIS A 36 -5.55 13.32 -11.86
CA HIS A 36 -6.00 12.86 -13.18
C HIS A 36 -7.40 12.24 -13.17
N ASP A 37 -8.12 12.44 -14.27
CA ASP A 37 -9.43 11.84 -14.54
C ASP A 37 -9.39 11.27 -15.97
N ILE A 38 -9.56 9.96 -16.11
CA ILE A 38 -9.58 9.28 -17.41
C ILE A 38 -10.68 8.20 -17.38
N PRO A 39 -11.95 8.59 -17.66
CA PRO A 39 -13.11 7.72 -17.44
C PRO A 39 -13.10 6.43 -18.27
N ASN A 40 -12.48 6.44 -19.46
CA ASN A 40 -12.45 5.28 -20.35
C ASN A 40 -11.66 4.09 -19.78
N ILE A 41 -10.78 4.32 -18.81
CA ILE A 41 -10.06 3.29 -18.05
C ILE A 41 -10.58 3.14 -16.62
N ASN A 42 -11.70 3.80 -16.28
CA ASN A 42 -12.26 3.85 -14.93
C ASN A 42 -11.29 4.45 -13.89
N LEU A 43 -10.58 5.51 -14.31
CA LEU A 43 -9.70 6.31 -13.48
C LEU A 43 -10.40 7.62 -13.11
N HIS A 44 -10.51 7.88 -11.81
CA HIS A 44 -11.24 9.04 -11.29
C HIS A 44 -10.32 9.96 -10.49
N LYS A 45 -10.56 11.27 -10.61
CA LYS A 45 -9.82 12.26 -9.85
C LYS A 45 -10.32 12.34 -8.41
N GLU A 46 -9.52 11.83 -7.46
CA GLU A 46 -9.86 11.79 -6.04
C GLU A 46 -8.63 12.04 -5.17
N ILE A 47 -8.76 12.92 -4.18
CA ILE A 47 -7.75 13.07 -3.12
C ILE A 47 -8.08 12.08 -2.02
N ILE A 48 -7.30 11.01 -1.95
CA ILE A 48 -7.50 9.91 -1.01
C ILE A 48 -6.93 10.28 0.35
N THR A 49 -7.67 9.96 1.40
CA THR A 49 -7.25 10.11 2.79
C THR A 49 -7.76 8.92 3.62
N PRO A 50 -7.19 8.68 4.81
CA PRO A 50 -7.73 7.68 5.73
C PRO A 50 -9.20 7.94 6.11
N LYS A 51 -9.65 9.20 6.07
CA LYS A 51 -11.01 9.61 6.48
C LYS A 51 -12.07 9.35 5.41
N ASN A 52 -11.71 9.38 4.12
CA ASN A 52 -12.68 9.28 3.03
C ASN A 52 -12.61 7.98 2.23
N ILE A 53 -11.54 7.17 2.36
CA ILE A 53 -11.32 6.05 1.43
C ILE A 53 -12.47 5.03 1.40
N ASN A 54 -13.07 4.73 2.56
CA ASN A 54 -14.19 3.81 2.64
C ASN A 54 -15.45 4.34 1.93
N ASP A 55 -15.64 5.65 1.93
CA ASP A 55 -16.75 6.31 1.22
C ASP A 55 -16.48 6.38 -0.28
N LEU A 56 -15.22 6.60 -0.69
CA LEU A 56 -14.82 6.54 -2.10
C LEU A 56 -15.02 5.14 -2.69
N LEU A 57 -14.59 4.09 -1.99
CA LEU A 57 -14.83 2.71 -2.42
C LEU A 57 -16.34 2.40 -2.54
N ALA A 58 -17.15 2.92 -1.62
CA ALA A 58 -18.61 2.78 -1.70
C ALA A 58 -19.22 3.59 -2.87
N LYS A 59 -18.79 4.84 -3.06
CA LYS A 59 -19.21 5.74 -4.15
C LYS A 59 -19.06 5.08 -5.51
N TYR A 60 -17.93 4.39 -5.72
CA TYR A 60 -17.61 3.70 -6.97
C TYR A 60 -18.07 2.24 -7.01
N GLN A 61 -18.94 1.82 -6.09
CA GLN A 61 -19.54 0.49 -6.07
C GLN A 61 -18.49 -0.64 -6.09
N THR A 62 -17.37 -0.43 -5.41
CA THR A 62 -16.32 -1.44 -5.27
C THR A 62 -16.93 -2.69 -4.62
N PRO A 63 -16.64 -3.90 -5.13
CA PRO A 63 -17.11 -5.12 -4.47
C PRO A 63 -16.45 -5.28 -3.11
N SER A 64 -17.13 -5.92 -2.16
CA SER A 64 -16.56 -6.24 -0.86
C SER A 64 -15.34 -7.16 -0.93
N LEU A 65 -15.20 -7.93 -2.01
CA LEU A 65 -14.02 -8.75 -2.30
C LEU A 65 -13.33 -8.27 -3.57
N ILE A 66 -12.08 -7.87 -3.41
CA ILE A 66 -11.16 -7.36 -4.42
C ILE A 66 -10.09 -8.43 -4.68
N ASP A 67 -9.73 -8.68 -5.93
CA ASP A 67 -8.67 -9.64 -6.25
C ASP A 67 -7.28 -9.04 -5.97
N LEU A 68 -7.09 -7.77 -6.31
CA LEU A 68 -5.85 -7.03 -6.07
C LEU A 68 -6.13 -5.59 -5.63
N LEU A 69 -5.59 -5.19 -4.49
CA LEU A 69 -5.55 -3.80 -4.04
C LEU A 69 -4.12 -3.28 -4.16
N SER A 70 -3.90 -2.16 -4.84
CA SER A 70 -2.60 -1.47 -4.89
C SER A 70 -2.74 -0.07 -4.28
N ILE A 71 -1.86 0.25 -3.33
CA ILE A 71 -1.86 1.51 -2.56
C ILE A 71 -0.49 2.15 -2.77
N ASP A 72 -0.47 3.24 -3.52
CA ASP A 72 0.73 3.97 -3.93
C ASP A 72 0.38 5.45 -3.93
N ILE A 73 0.34 6.07 -2.76
CA ILE A 73 -0.04 7.49 -2.59
C ILE A 73 1.02 8.28 -1.83
N ASP A 74 2.25 7.75 -1.81
CA ASP A 74 3.49 8.23 -1.19
C ASP A 74 3.47 8.39 0.35
N PHE A 75 2.42 9.01 0.90
CA PHE A 75 2.39 9.53 2.26
C PHE A 75 1.45 8.72 3.17
N ASP A 76 0.15 8.71 2.89
CA ASP A 76 -0.88 8.19 3.80
C ASP A 76 -1.10 6.66 3.70
N ASP A 77 -0.27 5.93 2.94
CA ASP A 77 -0.46 4.52 2.53
C ASP A 77 -0.84 3.59 3.70
N TYR A 78 -0.07 3.68 4.80
CA TYR A 78 -0.31 2.88 6.01
C TYR A 78 -1.68 3.16 6.62
N PHE A 79 -2.07 4.43 6.75
CA PHE A 79 -3.32 4.81 7.41
C PHE A 79 -4.54 4.62 6.49
N VAL A 80 -4.36 4.74 5.18
CA VAL A 80 -5.38 4.37 4.21
C VAL A 80 -5.65 2.88 4.27
N TRP A 81 -4.62 2.04 4.25
CA TRP A 81 -4.79 0.60 4.38
C TRP A 81 -5.43 0.23 5.73
N LYS A 82 -4.94 0.81 6.83
CA LYS A 82 -5.53 0.63 8.17
C LYS A 82 -7.01 0.99 8.22
N SER A 83 -7.41 2.10 7.60
CA SER A 83 -8.82 2.53 7.53
C SER A 83 -9.70 1.52 6.77
N ILE A 84 -9.22 0.99 5.65
CA ILE A 84 -9.92 -0.06 4.89
C ILE A 84 -10.10 -1.32 5.75
N LEU A 85 -9.02 -1.77 6.40
CA LEU A 85 -9.02 -2.97 7.25
C LEU A 85 -9.94 -2.83 8.48
N GLN A 86 -9.94 -1.67 9.13
CA GLN A 86 -10.77 -1.41 10.32
C GLN A 86 -12.26 -1.29 9.99
N ALA A 87 -12.61 -0.74 8.84
CA ALA A 87 -14.00 -0.67 8.41
C ALA A 87 -14.61 -2.06 8.15
N ASN A 88 -13.77 -3.06 7.83
CA ASN A 88 -14.18 -4.45 7.62
C ASN A 88 -15.32 -4.60 6.58
N ARG A 89 -15.31 -3.74 5.55
CA ARG A 89 -16.29 -3.71 4.45
C ARG A 89 -15.71 -4.20 3.13
N PHE A 90 -14.40 -4.02 2.94
CA PHE A 90 -13.67 -4.37 1.74
C PHE A 90 -12.46 -5.21 2.10
N HIS A 91 -12.23 -6.28 1.34
CA HIS A 91 -11.14 -7.22 1.53
C HIS A 91 -10.44 -7.45 0.20
N ALA A 92 -9.12 -7.56 0.22
CA ALA A 92 -8.33 -7.89 -0.95
C ALA A 92 -7.70 -9.28 -0.79
N ARG A 93 -7.61 -10.06 -1.86
CA ARG A 93 -6.85 -11.33 -1.82
C ARG A 93 -5.35 -11.05 -1.79
N VAL A 94 -4.93 -10.06 -2.58
CA VAL A 94 -3.56 -9.58 -2.68
C VAL A 94 -3.54 -8.07 -2.43
N VAL A 95 -2.58 -7.60 -1.63
CA VAL A 95 -2.31 -6.16 -1.45
C VAL A 95 -0.90 -5.88 -1.94
N ILE A 96 -0.74 -4.84 -2.76
CA ILE A 96 0.53 -4.20 -3.07
C ILE A 96 0.49 -2.84 -2.37
N ILE A 97 1.53 -2.49 -1.64
CA ILE A 97 1.57 -1.23 -0.91
C ILE A 97 2.98 -0.65 -0.90
N GLU A 98 3.09 0.65 -1.15
CA GLU A 98 4.35 1.34 -1.03
C GLU A 98 4.86 1.40 0.42
N TYR A 99 6.17 1.37 0.57
CA TYR A 99 6.82 1.52 1.87
C TYR A 99 8.13 2.29 1.75
N ASN A 100 8.66 2.72 2.88
CA ASN A 100 9.91 3.44 2.95
C ASN A 100 11.04 2.48 3.34
N TYR A 101 11.82 2.01 2.36
CA TYR A 101 12.95 1.11 2.59
C TYR A 101 14.09 1.75 3.39
N ALA A 102 14.18 3.09 3.42
CA ALA A 102 15.23 3.80 4.14
C ALA A 102 15.03 3.74 5.66
N ILE A 103 13.83 3.40 6.12
CA ILE A 103 13.57 3.16 7.54
C ILE A 103 14.17 1.81 7.95
N PRO A 104 14.97 1.76 9.04
CA PRO A 104 15.55 0.51 9.52
C PRO A 104 14.49 -0.58 9.77
N PRO A 105 14.79 -1.86 9.45
CA PRO A 105 13.82 -2.95 9.50
C PRO A 105 13.33 -3.28 10.92
N ASN A 106 14.01 -2.80 11.95
CA ASN A 106 13.65 -2.96 13.36
C ASN A 106 12.81 -1.78 13.90
N GLU A 107 12.54 -0.76 13.09
CA GLU A 107 11.71 0.37 13.50
C GLU A 107 10.26 0.18 13.06
N ASN A 108 9.32 0.44 13.96
CA ASN A 108 7.90 0.31 13.71
C ASN A 108 7.24 1.68 13.68
N ARG A 109 7.33 2.36 12.52
CA ARG A 109 6.86 3.74 12.39
C ARG A 109 6.22 4.02 11.04
N ALA A 110 5.28 4.97 11.04
CA ALA A 110 4.59 5.49 9.87
C ALA A 110 4.52 7.02 9.95
N VAL A 111 4.41 7.72 8.82
CA VAL A 111 4.17 9.17 8.84
C VAL A 111 2.83 9.49 9.48
N ASP A 112 2.75 10.63 10.18
CA ASP A 112 1.52 11.07 10.85
C ASP A 112 0.55 11.67 9.81
N PRO A 113 -0.63 11.07 9.58
CA PRO A 113 -1.55 11.50 8.53
C PRO A 113 -2.26 12.81 8.88
N ASP A 114 -2.17 13.29 10.13
CA ASP A 114 -2.77 14.55 10.54
C ASP A 114 -1.75 15.72 10.54
N GLN A 115 -0.52 15.51 10.05
CA GLN A 115 0.48 16.56 9.84
C GLN A 115 0.45 17.11 8.41
N ASP A 116 0.62 18.43 8.28
CA ASP A 116 0.83 19.15 7.01
C ASP A 116 -0.27 18.92 5.94
N SER A 117 -0.01 19.36 4.72
CA SER A 117 -0.76 19.14 3.47
C SER A 117 -0.90 17.68 3.05
N ARG A 118 -0.46 16.71 3.89
CA ARG A 118 -0.47 15.26 3.61
C ARG A 118 0.19 14.91 2.28
N ARG A 119 1.21 15.69 1.94
CA ARG A 119 1.90 15.60 0.66
C ARG A 119 3.35 15.34 0.91
N TRP A 120 3.86 14.31 0.23
CA TRP A 120 5.27 14.07 0.18
C TRP A 120 6.00 15.23 -0.53
N THR A 121 7.08 15.70 0.09
CA THR A 121 7.90 16.83 -0.38
C THR A 121 9.17 16.37 -1.10
N GLY A 122 9.32 15.06 -1.31
CA GLY A 122 10.53 14.46 -1.87
C GLY A 122 11.61 14.13 -0.83
N SER A 123 11.38 14.40 0.45
CA SER A 123 12.27 14.07 1.58
C SER A 123 12.22 12.58 1.96
N ASP A 124 13.06 12.16 2.91
CA ASP A 124 13.04 10.80 3.47
C ASP A 124 11.86 10.53 4.42
N TYR A 125 10.96 11.50 4.60
CA TYR A 125 9.75 11.42 5.41
C TYR A 125 8.52 11.14 4.54
N TYR A 126 8.20 9.85 4.39
CA TYR A 126 7.06 9.34 3.63
C TYR A 126 6.74 7.89 4.05
N GLY A 127 5.53 7.44 3.73
CA GLY A 127 5.04 6.09 3.93
C GLY A 127 5.23 5.52 5.35
N ALA A 128 5.56 4.24 5.42
CA ALA A 128 5.84 3.55 6.67
C ALA A 128 6.95 2.51 6.53
N SER A 129 7.44 2.03 7.66
CA SER A 129 8.44 0.98 7.71
C SER A 129 7.87 -0.38 7.31
N MET A 130 8.74 -1.27 6.81
CA MET A 130 8.35 -2.66 6.51
C MET A 130 7.75 -3.36 7.74
N LEU A 131 8.30 -3.12 8.93
CA LEU A 131 7.79 -3.69 10.17
C LEU A 131 6.38 -3.17 10.52
N ALA A 132 6.11 -1.88 10.31
CA ALA A 132 4.78 -1.31 10.52
C ALA A 132 3.75 -1.94 9.58
N MET A 133 4.07 -2.02 8.29
CA MET A 133 3.18 -2.66 7.29
C MET A 133 2.95 -4.14 7.61
N ALA A 134 4.00 -4.88 7.96
CA ALA A 134 3.89 -6.29 8.32
C ALA A 134 3.04 -6.52 9.59
N ALA A 135 3.21 -5.68 10.62
CA ALA A 135 2.41 -5.75 11.83
C ALA A 135 0.93 -5.45 11.58
N LEU A 136 0.64 -4.42 10.77
CA LEU A 136 -0.73 -4.10 10.35
C LEU A 136 -1.38 -5.26 9.59
N GLY A 137 -0.67 -5.80 8.59
CA GLY A 137 -1.15 -6.96 7.83
C GLY A 137 -1.44 -8.16 8.72
N ARG A 138 -0.49 -8.52 9.60
CA ARG A 138 -0.63 -9.67 10.51
C ARG A 138 -1.83 -9.53 11.45
N ALA A 139 -2.07 -8.32 11.98
CA ALA A 139 -3.21 -8.05 12.84
C ALA A 139 -4.57 -8.22 12.13
N HIS A 140 -4.59 -8.18 10.80
CA HIS A 140 -5.79 -8.28 9.96
C HIS A 140 -5.77 -9.47 8.99
N ASN A 141 -5.06 -10.56 9.32
CA ASN A 141 -4.99 -11.80 8.53
C ASN A 141 -4.40 -11.63 7.13
N TYR A 142 -3.36 -10.81 7.00
CA TYR A 142 -2.50 -10.72 5.83
C TYR A 142 -1.07 -11.08 6.19
N THR A 143 -0.41 -11.77 5.26
CA THR A 143 1.00 -12.17 5.39
C THR A 143 1.82 -11.42 4.35
N LEU A 144 2.88 -10.73 4.78
CA LEU A 144 3.89 -10.18 3.89
C LEU A 144 4.64 -11.34 3.23
N ILE A 145 4.65 -11.41 1.90
CA ILE A 145 5.26 -12.52 1.15
C ILE A 145 6.45 -12.11 0.29
N TYR A 146 6.54 -10.82 -0.07
CA TYR A 146 7.57 -10.33 -0.97
C TYR A 146 7.77 -8.82 -0.81
N ALA A 147 9.01 -8.37 -0.95
CA ALA A 147 9.38 -6.97 -1.08
C ALA A 147 10.10 -6.83 -2.43
N GLU A 148 9.67 -5.89 -3.27
CA GLU A 148 10.30 -5.74 -4.58
C GLU A 148 11.71 -5.15 -4.46
N LYS A 149 12.57 -5.53 -5.40
CA LYS A 149 14.03 -5.31 -5.35
C LYS A 149 14.48 -3.85 -5.37
N ASN A 150 13.62 -2.91 -5.75
CA ASN A 150 13.89 -1.47 -5.70
C ASN A 150 13.46 -0.84 -4.37
N GLY A 151 12.92 -1.61 -3.41
CA GLY A 151 12.54 -1.07 -2.09
C GLY A 151 11.34 -0.12 -2.11
N VAL A 152 10.45 -0.27 -3.08
CA VAL A 152 9.28 0.59 -3.27
C VAL A 152 8.01 -0.11 -2.78
N ASN A 153 7.75 -1.34 -3.26
CA ASN A 153 6.49 -2.04 -3.02
C ASN A 153 6.65 -3.30 -2.15
N LEU A 154 5.73 -3.49 -1.23
CA LEU A 154 5.50 -4.72 -0.47
C LEU A 154 4.28 -5.46 -1.00
N PHE A 155 4.32 -6.79 -0.94
CA PHE A 155 3.26 -7.67 -1.43
C PHE A 155 2.75 -8.53 -0.29
N PHE A 156 1.44 -8.48 -0.06
CA PHE A 156 0.74 -9.24 0.96
C PHE A 156 -0.30 -10.16 0.32
N ILE A 157 -0.51 -11.31 0.93
CA ILE A 157 -1.62 -12.22 0.59
C ILE A 157 -2.46 -12.47 1.85
N GLN A 158 -3.77 -12.58 1.68
CA GLN A 158 -4.66 -13.00 2.76
C GLN A 158 -4.20 -14.36 3.31
N THR A 159 -3.92 -14.44 4.62
CA THR A 159 -3.26 -15.58 5.25
C THR A 159 -4.03 -16.90 5.04
N SER A 160 -5.37 -16.86 4.99
CA SER A 160 -6.20 -18.03 4.72
C SER A 160 -5.86 -18.69 3.37
N ILE A 161 -5.56 -17.90 2.33
CA ILE A 161 -5.18 -18.42 1.00
C ILE A 161 -3.88 -19.23 1.11
N LEU A 162 -2.89 -18.74 1.88
CA LEU A 162 -1.61 -19.43 2.07
C LEU A 162 -1.77 -20.73 2.87
N ILE A 163 -2.72 -20.76 3.82
CA ILE A 163 -3.07 -21.96 4.60
C ILE A 163 -3.77 -22.98 3.71
N GLU A 164 -4.78 -22.57 2.95
CA GLU A 164 -5.54 -23.42 2.02
C GLU A 164 -4.65 -24.06 0.97
N GLN A 165 -3.65 -23.31 0.48
CA GLN A 165 -2.67 -23.81 -0.50
C GLN A 165 -1.50 -24.58 0.15
N ASN A 166 -1.45 -24.70 1.47
CA ASN A 166 -0.37 -25.31 2.24
C ASN A 166 1.02 -24.76 1.86
N ILE A 167 1.15 -23.43 1.78
CA ILE A 167 2.41 -22.74 1.46
C ILE A 167 2.81 -21.68 2.48
N LEU A 168 2.05 -21.50 3.56
CA LEU A 168 2.41 -20.56 4.64
C LEU A 168 3.81 -20.82 5.21
N HIS A 169 4.21 -22.09 5.32
CA HIS A 169 5.54 -22.50 5.78
C HIS A 169 6.69 -22.14 4.82
N LYS A 170 6.38 -21.75 3.59
CA LYS A 170 7.35 -21.32 2.57
C LYS A 170 7.57 -19.81 2.56
N VAL A 171 6.79 -19.06 3.34
CA VAL A 171 6.88 -17.61 3.38
C VAL A 171 8.17 -17.19 4.08
N PRO A 172 9.01 -16.34 3.46
CA PRO A 172 10.24 -15.83 4.06
C PRO A 172 9.95 -14.97 5.30
N SER A 173 10.93 -14.86 6.21
CA SER A 173 10.81 -13.94 7.34
C SER A 173 10.92 -12.48 6.88
N ILE A 174 10.44 -11.53 7.68
CA ILE A 174 10.64 -10.09 7.42
C ILE A 174 12.13 -9.76 7.21
N LYS A 175 13.02 -10.43 7.96
CA LYS A 175 14.47 -10.26 7.83
C LYS A 175 14.98 -10.72 6.46
N ASP A 176 14.44 -11.81 5.93
CA ASP A 176 14.82 -12.34 4.61
C ASP A 176 14.27 -11.45 3.48
N LEU A 177 13.15 -10.77 3.71
CA LEU A 177 12.53 -9.84 2.77
C LEU A 177 13.15 -8.43 2.79
N HIS A 178 13.91 -8.09 3.82
CA HIS A 178 14.46 -6.75 3.98
C HIS A 178 15.41 -6.37 2.83
N ILE A 179 15.13 -5.23 2.19
CA ILE A 179 15.97 -4.64 1.14
C ILE A 179 16.95 -3.66 1.78
N SER A 180 18.19 -4.10 1.98
CA SER A 180 19.26 -3.23 2.50
C SER A 180 19.89 -2.33 1.44
N LYS A 181 19.81 -2.73 0.16
CA LYS A 181 20.35 -2.01 -1.00
C LYS A 181 19.40 -2.18 -2.18
N PRO A 182 18.51 -1.21 -2.43
CA PRO A 182 17.66 -1.27 -3.60
C PRO A 182 18.47 -1.23 -4.90
N THR A 183 17.93 -1.85 -5.95
CA THR A 183 18.58 -1.85 -7.29
C THR A 183 18.65 -0.43 -7.87
N MET A 184 17.64 0.39 -7.61
CA MET A 184 17.68 1.83 -7.85
C MET A 184 18.29 2.55 -6.63
N ASN A 185 19.14 3.53 -6.89
CA ASN A 185 19.78 4.33 -5.85
C ASN A 185 18.88 5.51 -5.46
N TRP A 186 17.78 5.23 -4.74
CA TRP A 186 16.93 6.28 -4.20
C TRP A 186 17.72 7.07 -3.15
N LYS A 187 17.74 8.39 -3.29
CA LYS A 187 18.41 9.31 -2.37
C LYS A 187 17.49 10.46 -2.06
N HIS A 188 16.64 10.27 -1.07
CA HIS A 188 15.80 11.34 -0.56
C HIS A 188 16.60 12.17 0.46
N PRO A 189 16.61 13.50 0.36
CA PRO A 189 17.22 14.35 1.36
C PRO A 189 16.49 14.20 2.72
N PRO A 190 17.19 14.41 3.84
CA PRO A 190 16.55 14.43 5.15
C PRO A 190 15.41 15.45 5.21
N GLU A 191 14.33 15.09 5.89
CA GLU A 191 13.26 16.02 6.22
C GLU A 191 13.77 17.20 7.06
N ILE A 192 13.43 18.43 6.64
CA ILE A 192 13.85 19.67 7.29
C ILE A 192 12.73 20.32 8.10
N ASP A 193 11.47 19.99 7.80
CA ASP A 193 10.33 20.47 8.57
C ASP A 193 10.24 19.74 9.92
N LYS A 194 10.56 20.48 10.98
CA LYS A 194 10.56 19.98 12.36
C LYS A 194 9.16 19.73 12.94
N THR A 195 8.11 20.14 12.23
CA THR A 195 6.72 19.87 12.65
C THR A 195 6.27 18.47 12.28
N ARG A 196 6.85 17.87 11.23
CA ARG A 196 6.58 16.49 10.79
C ARG A 196 7.12 15.48 11.79
N ARG A 197 6.32 14.45 12.10
CA ARG A 197 6.61 13.47 13.15
C ARG A 197 6.26 12.05 12.70
N TRP A 198 7.04 11.09 13.14
CA TRP A 198 6.71 9.68 12.98
C TRP A 198 5.74 9.24 14.08
N ILE A 199 4.70 8.51 13.70
CA ILE A 199 3.90 7.72 14.65
C ILE A 199 4.61 6.41 14.85
N TRP A 200 4.99 6.12 16.10
CA TRP A 200 5.57 4.84 16.48
C TRP A 200 4.45 3.90 16.92
N ASN A 201 4.40 2.70 16.34
CA ASN A 201 3.42 1.70 16.77
C ASN A 201 4.06 0.82 17.87
N ASP A 202 3.55 0.91 19.09
CA ASP A 202 4.08 0.22 20.27
C ASP A 202 3.91 -1.32 20.24
N THR A 203 3.22 -1.85 19.23
CA THR A 203 2.94 -3.29 19.13
C THR A 203 4.04 -4.01 18.37
N VAL A 204 5.05 -4.47 19.09
CA VAL A 204 6.07 -5.40 18.56
C VAL A 204 5.67 -6.82 18.97
N TRP A 205 4.89 -7.50 18.13
CA TRP A 205 4.73 -8.95 18.26
C TRP A 205 5.88 -9.62 17.48
N ILE A 206 7.01 -9.81 18.17
CA ILE A 206 8.16 -10.59 17.68
C ILE A 206 7.72 -12.05 17.50
#